data_AF-A0A9K3LHU6-F1
#
_entry.id   AF-A0A9K3LHU6-F1
#
_cell.length_a   1.000
_cell.length_b   1.000
_cell.length_c   1.000
_cell.angle_alpha   90.00
_cell.angle_beta   90.00
_cell.angle_gamma   90.00
#
_symmetry.space_group_name_H-M   'P 1'
#
loop_
_entity.id
_entity.type
_entity.pdbx_description
1 polymer ?
#
loop_
_entity_poly.entity_id
_entity_poly.type
_entity_poly.pdbx_seq_one_letter_code
_entity_poly.pdbx_strand_id
1 'polypeptide(L)'
;MSNYHGDNTKRRKKNDQLRVTYLAGICPQFWSHVPMMIQDVHNLQLIDGIHCLDLMGRKQPSPKTDSESSSSSSSNTVDESWTIYHRYAPISKCLLVGTIVYADIRRDGSMVYVLDDGTGLMDCVHWSTSDQHQDIYHLPDLMGNHQLWVKEVFAVGDTVRVFGKIECLARENIDKSGLEKRQTVVAEIQAALIEPVQGDTMAIEARHWQRRNTASPKSIQYWLDLLGPQIQAQIYDRVNLPAADDTLGQWRVFGPSCQCDVLYKESLLYCHCVATLEPFDPSLGFRDALLGHLLQLQAQQDKMLVFPYKSVKTNSKLRKLAVQHAANPGHEDEEIIVDQMFRNTFRTLRKDGIVYLCNCDTDEYLLITRDRVLEPFVRNQMEQERQGQQGAERMSQRRNYVDMEDAPQYISKTVHMERLRYIQRCCLEEDATARM
;
A
#
# COMPACT_ATOMS: atom_id res chain seq x y z
N MET A 1 -34.22 28.18 -24.72
CA MET A 1 -33.59 27.91 -23.41
C MET A 1 -34.07 26.55 -22.93
N SER A 2 -33.28 25.50 -23.17
CA SER A 2 -33.62 24.11 -22.86
C SER A 2 -32.79 23.67 -21.66
N ASN A 3 -33.47 23.35 -20.55
CA ASN A 3 -32.85 22.90 -19.31
C ASN A 3 -32.36 21.45 -19.46
N TYR A 4 -31.05 21.30 -19.66
CA TYR A 4 -30.35 20.02 -19.56
C TYR A 4 -29.98 19.77 -18.08
N HIS A 5 -30.90 19.16 -17.32
CA HIS A 5 -30.56 18.56 -16.03
C HIS A 5 -29.97 17.17 -16.28
N GLY A 6 -28.64 17.14 -16.45
CA GLY A 6 -27.87 15.91 -16.54
C GLY A 6 -27.90 15.14 -15.22
N ASP A 7 -28.38 13.90 -15.30
CA ASP A 7 -28.49 12.88 -14.25
C ASP A 7 -27.10 12.46 -13.71
N ASN A 8 -26.45 13.35 -12.95
CA ASN A 8 -25.11 13.15 -12.37
C ASN A 8 -25.09 12.16 -11.19
N THR A 9 -26.24 11.75 -10.66
CA THR A 9 -26.36 10.79 -9.55
C THR A 9 -26.11 9.35 -9.98
N LYS A 10 -26.37 8.99 -11.25
CA LYS A 10 -26.10 7.63 -11.76
C LYS A 10 -24.62 7.34 -12.03
N ARG A 11 -23.79 8.35 -12.27
CA ARG A 11 -22.33 8.16 -12.46
C ARG A 11 -21.56 7.95 -11.15
N ARG A 12 -22.08 8.41 -10.01
CA ARG A 12 -21.42 8.25 -8.70
C ARG A 12 -21.53 6.81 -8.13
N LYS A 13 -22.66 6.13 -8.30
CA LYS A 13 -22.88 4.79 -7.69
C LYS A 13 -22.04 3.64 -8.28
N LYS A 14 -21.38 3.83 -9.44
CA LYS A 14 -20.61 2.75 -10.08
C LYS A 14 -19.17 2.61 -9.55
N ASN A 15 -18.71 3.53 -8.69
CA ASN A 15 -17.33 3.55 -8.16
C ASN A 15 -17.18 3.09 -6.71
N ASP A 16 -18.29 2.81 -6.02
CA ASP A 16 -18.29 2.50 -4.59
C ASP A 16 -18.23 0.99 -4.29
N GLN A 17 -18.36 0.13 -5.30
CA GLN A 17 -18.17 -1.30 -5.09
C GLN A 17 -16.71 -1.57 -4.68
N LEU A 18 -16.52 -2.13 -3.48
CA LEU A 18 -15.19 -2.56 -3.04
C LEU A 18 -14.68 -3.62 -3.99
N ARG A 19 -13.53 -3.35 -4.59
CA ARG A 19 -12.89 -4.31 -5.46
C ARG A 19 -12.35 -5.44 -4.61
N VAL A 20 -12.41 -6.67 -5.12
CA VAL A 20 -11.81 -7.84 -4.47
C VAL A 20 -10.32 -7.59 -4.20
N THR A 21 -9.66 -6.81 -5.05
CA THR A 21 -8.26 -6.38 -4.85
C THR A 21 -7.99 -5.63 -3.57
N TYR A 22 -8.94 -4.82 -3.09
CA TYR A 22 -8.79 -4.10 -1.83
C TYR A 22 -8.92 -5.03 -0.62
N LEU A 23 -9.82 -6.02 -0.71
CA LEU A 23 -10.14 -6.93 0.38
C LEU A 23 -9.26 -8.20 0.41
N ALA A 24 -8.57 -8.52 -0.67
CA ALA A 24 -7.71 -9.71 -0.69
C ALA A 24 -6.64 -9.67 0.40
N GLY A 25 -6.13 -8.47 0.72
CA GLY A 25 -5.10 -8.28 1.73
C GLY A 25 -5.52 -8.63 3.17
N ILE A 26 -6.82 -8.64 3.49
CA ILE A 26 -7.30 -9.05 4.82
C ILE A 26 -7.46 -10.57 4.95
N CYS A 27 -7.36 -11.32 3.84
CA CYS A 27 -7.54 -12.76 3.84
C CYS A 27 -6.18 -13.45 4.06
N PRO A 28 -5.94 -14.17 5.19
CA PRO A 28 -4.66 -14.84 5.42
C PRO A 28 -4.26 -15.80 4.30
N GLN A 29 -5.25 -16.48 3.71
CA GLN A 29 -5.07 -17.41 2.60
C GLN A 29 -4.52 -16.76 1.31
N PHE A 30 -4.70 -15.45 1.13
CA PHE A 30 -4.12 -14.73 0.01
C PHE A 30 -2.60 -14.63 0.13
N TRP A 31 -2.06 -14.63 1.35
CA TRP A 31 -0.63 -14.47 1.64
C TRP A 31 0.12 -15.80 1.83
N SER A 32 -0.60 -16.88 2.11
CA SER A 32 -0.06 -18.22 2.36
C SER A 32 -0.07 -19.13 1.14
N HIS A 33 0.81 -20.15 1.10
CA HIS A 33 0.71 -21.25 0.14
C HIS A 33 -0.43 -22.20 0.54
N VAL A 34 -1.58 -22.08 -0.12
CA VAL A 34 -2.77 -22.89 0.16
C VAL A 34 -2.61 -24.28 -0.46
N PRO A 35 -2.75 -25.40 0.29
CA PRO A 35 -2.74 -26.73 -0.30
C PRO A 35 -3.89 -26.89 -1.30
N MET A 36 -3.56 -27.21 -2.55
CA MET A 36 -4.53 -27.33 -3.64
C MET A 36 -4.25 -28.57 -4.49
N MET A 37 -5.29 -29.04 -5.18
CA MET A 37 -5.15 -29.97 -6.30
C MET A 37 -5.01 -29.16 -7.60
N ILE A 38 -4.37 -29.71 -8.63
CA ILE A 38 -4.21 -29.05 -9.93
C ILE A 38 -5.58 -28.70 -10.52
N GLN A 39 -6.56 -29.59 -10.41
CA GLN A 39 -7.93 -29.33 -10.83
C GLN A 39 -8.56 -28.13 -10.09
N ASP A 40 -8.21 -27.88 -8.82
CA ASP A 40 -8.71 -26.71 -8.10
C ASP A 40 -8.13 -25.42 -8.69
N VAL A 41 -6.85 -25.42 -9.05
CA VAL A 41 -6.17 -24.27 -9.68
C VAL A 41 -6.81 -23.94 -11.02
N HIS A 42 -7.09 -24.94 -11.85
CA HIS A 42 -7.79 -24.77 -13.14
C HIS A 42 -9.20 -24.21 -13.00
N ASN A 43 -9.86 -24.45 -11.86
CA ASN A 43 -11.20 -23.95 -11.58
C ASN A 43 -11.23 -22.57 -10.90
N LEU A 44 -10.06 -21.94 -10.65
CA LEU A 44 -10.01 -20.59 -10.11
C LEU A 44 -10.59 -19.59 -11.10
N GLN A 45 -11.43 -18.68 -10.59
CA GLN A 45 -11.98 -17.58 -11.35
C GLN A 45 -11.12 -16.34 -11.16
N LEU A 46 -11.03 -15.50 -12.19
CA LEU A 46 -10.22 -14.29 -12.12
C LEU A 46 -11.12 -13.07 -11.93
N ILE A 47 -11.20 -12.58 -10.69
CA ILE A 47 -12.08 -11.48 -10.28
C ILE A 47 -11.22 -10.27 -9.95
N ASP A 48 -11.44 -9.14 -10.62
CA ASP A 48 -10.63 -7.92 -10.50
C ASP A 48 -9.10 -8.13 -10.65
N GLY A 49 -8.69 -9.19 -11.36
CA GLY A 49 -7.27 -9.55 -11.50
C GLY A 49 -6.71 -10.43 -10.40
N ILE A 50 -7.53 -10.93 -9.48
CA ILE A 50 -7.14 -11.89 -8.45
C ILE A 50 -7.79 -13.25 -8.69
N HIS A 51 -7.00 -14.31 -8.58
CA HIS A 51 -7.51 -15.67 -8.62
C HIS A 51 -8.36 -15.96 -7.37
N CYS A 52 -9.56 -16.49 -7.58
CA CYS A 52 -10.57 -16.67 -6.57
C CYS A 52 -11.14 -18.08 -6.66
N LEU A 53 -11.17 -18.79 -5.53
CA LEU A 53 -11.82 -20.08 -5.40
C LEU A 53 -13.31 -19.90 -5.08
N ASP A 54 -14.18 -20.54 -5.86
CA ASP A 54 -15.63 -20.55 -5.63
C ASP A 54 -16.01 -21.58 -4.56
N LEU A 55 -16.40 -21.12 -3.38
CA LEU A 55 -16.67 -21.96 -2.20
C LEU A 55 -18.05 -22.62 -2.24
N MET A 56 -19.01 -22.05 -2.97
CA MET A 56 -20.39 -22.56 -2.99
C MET A 56 -20.58 -23.70 -3.97
N GLY A 57 -19.54 -24.02 -4.75
CA GLY A 57 -19.61 -24.94 -5.87
C GLY A 57 -20.65 -24.51 -6.90
N ARG A 58 -20.68 -25.20 -8.03
CA ARG A 58 -21.88 -25.11 -8.88
C ARG A 58 -23.00 -25.77 -8.10
N LYS A 59 -23.98 -25.01 -7.61
CA LYS A 59 -25.32 -25.59 -7.36
C LYS A 59 -25.64 -26.41 -8.61
N GLN A 60 -25.83 -27.72 -8.45
CA GLN A 60 -26.34 -28.54 -9.54
C GLN A 60 -27.58 -27.83 -10.10
N PRO A 61 -27.75 -27.80 -11.44
CA PRO A 61 -28.91 -27.17 -12.05
C PRO A 61 -30.15 -27.70 -11.33
N SER A 62 -30.87 -26.79 -10.68
CA SER A 62 -32.14 -27.12 -10.03
C SER A 62 -32.97 -27.90 -11.04
N PRO A 63 -33.48 -29.10 -10.70
CA PRO A 63 -34.24 -29.90 -11.64
C PRO A 63 -35.33 -29.03 -12.25
N LYS A 64 -35.31 -28.91 -13.59
CA LYS A 64 -36.27 -28.12 -14.35
C LYS A 64 -37.66 -28.57 -13.92
N THR A 65 -38.32 -27.77 -13.11
CA THR A 65 -39.71 -27.98 -12.74
C THR A 65 -40.47 -27.37 -13.90
N ASP A 66 -40.83 -28.22 -14.87
CA ASP A 66 -41.68 -27.87 -16.00
C ASP A 66 -43.08 -27.54 -15.46
N SER A 67 -43.29 -26.30 -15.02
CA SER A 67 -44.63 -25.78 -14.73
C SER A 67 -44.72 -24.31 -15.10
N GLU A 68 -45.24 -24.09 -16.30
CA GLU A 68 -45.74 -22.81 -16.78
C GLU A 68 -46.89 -22.33 -15.89
N SER A 69 -46.77 -21.15 -15.28
CA SER A 69 -47.89 -20.21 -15.15
C SER A 69 -47.39 -18.85 -14.63
N SER A 70 -47.27 -17.93 -15.57
CA SER A 70 -47.56 -16.49 -15.47
C SER A 70 -47.96 -15.91 -14.11
N SER A 71 -47.13 -15.01 -13.55
CA SER A 71 -47.57 -13.68 -13.08
C SER A 71 -46.46 -12.82 -12.45
N SER A 72 -46.45 -11.55 -12.87
CA SER A 72 -45.90 -10.33 -12.22
C SER A 72 -44.40 -10.26 -11.90
N SER A 73 -43.70 -9.60 -12.83
CA SER A 73 -42.33 -9.12 -12.80
C SER A 73 -42.10 -7.95 -11.83
N SER A 74 -41.70 -8.23 -10.60
CA SER A 74 -40.94 -7.28 -9.79
C SER A 74 -39.48 -7.75 -9.74
N SER A 75 -38.66 -7.24 -10.65
CA SER A 75 -37.23 -7.51 -10.70
C SER A 75 -36.53 -6.87 -9.49
N ASN A 76 -36.57 -7.56 -8.35
CA ASN A 76 -35.67 -7.29 -7.24
C ASN A 76 -34.27 -7.67 -7.72
N THR A 77 -33.54 -6.69 -8.25
CA THR A 77 -32.10 -6.76 -8.47
C THR A 77 -31.46 -6.84 -7.10
N VAL A 78 -31.47 -8.03 -6.49
CA VAL A 78 -30.65 -8.35 -5.33
C VAL A 78 -29.24 -8.01 -5.73
N ASP A 79 -28.65 -7.06 -5.00
CA ASP A 79 -27.36 -6.44 -5.28
C ASP A 79 -26.28 -7.53 -5.42
N GLU A 80 -25.91 -7.87 -6.67
CA GLU A 80 -24.97 -8.94 -7.01
C GLU A 80 -23.61 -8.76 -6.29
N SER A 81 -23.28 -7.54 -5.86
CA SER A 81 -22.02 -7.22 -5.18
C SER A 81 -21.79 -8.00 -3.89
N TRP A 82 -22.83 -8.19 -3.07
CA TRP A 82 -22.72 -8.92 -1.81
C TRP A 82 -22.46 -10.40 -2.03
N THR A 83 -22.97 -10.96 -3.13
CA THR A 83 -22.81 -12.39 -3.41
C THR A 83 -21.36 -12.79 -3.65
N ILE A 84 -20.50 -11.86 -4.08
CA ILE A 84 -19.08 -12.12 -4.35
C ILE A 84 -18.31 -12.37 -3.05
N TYR A 85 -18.48 -11.54 -2.01
CA TYR A 85 -17.69 -11.66 -0.78
C TYR A 85 -18.01 -12.91 0.03
N HIS A 86 -19.23 -13.42 -0.06
CA HIS A 86 -19.64 -14.67 0.58
C HIS A 86 -19.19 -15.91 -0.19
N ARG A 87 -19.03 -15.80 -1.51
CA ARG A 87 -18.82 -16.93 -2.42
C ARG A 87 -17.35 -17.24 -2.65
N TYR A 88 -16.49 -16.22 -2.66
CA TYR A 88 -15.12 -16.38 -3.14
C TYR A 88 -14.07 -16.27 -2.03
N ALA A 89 -13.03 -17.09 -2.16
CA ALA A 89 -11.79 -17.00 -1.40
C ALA A 89 -10.65 -16.55 -2.33
N PRO A 90 -10.01 -15.38 -2.09
CA PRO A 90 -8.88 -14.94 -2.90
C PRO A 90 -7.63 -15.78 -2.60
N ILE A 91 -6.99 -16.29 -3.64
CA ILE A 91 -5.80 -17.16 -3.57
C ILE A 91 -4.74 -16.56 -4.51
N SER A 92 -3.53 -16.32 -4.01
CA SER A 92 -2.41 -15.89 -4.87
C SER A 92 -1.29 -16.92 -4.95
N LYS A 93 -1.21 -17.82 -3.96
CA LYS A 93 -0.15 -18.81 -3.82
C LYS A 93 -0.75 -20.17 -3.49
N CYS A 94 -0.18 -21.21 -4.05
CA CYS A 94 -0.58 -22.59 -3.79
C CYS A 94 0.60 -23.46 -3.38
N LEU A 95 0.27 -24.54 -2.68
CA LEU A 95 1.13 -25.69 -2.47
C LEU A 95 0.55 -26.86 -3.29
N LEU A 96 1.33 -27.33 -4.26
CA LEU A 96 1.01 -28.52 -5.06
C LEU A 96 1.91 -29.68 -4.66
N VAL A 97 1.41 -30.90 -4.79
CA VAL A 97 2.18 -32.14 -4.68
C VAL A 97 1.82 -32.98 -5.90
N GLY A 98 2.81 -33.36 -6.69
CA GLY A 98 2.59 -34.12 -7.91
C GLY A 98 3.87 -34.72 -8.46
N THR A 99 3.72 -35.58 -9.46
CA THR A 99 4.82 -36.22 -10.17
C THR A 99 5.18 -35.42 -11.41
N ILE A 100 6.47 -35.20 -11.65
CA ILE A 100 6.95 -34.52 -12.85
C ILE A 100 6.76 -35.45 -14.05
N VAL A 101 5.97 -35.03 -15.02
CA VAL A 101 5.72 -35.77 -16.27
C VAL A 101 6.46 -35.17 -17.47
N TYR A 102 6.95 -33.95 -17.34
CA TYR A 102 7.80 -33.27 -18.32
C TYR A 102 8.73 -32.29 -17.61
N ALA A 103 9.97 -32.19 -18.09
CA ALA A 103 10.96 -31.24 -17.61
C ALA A 103 11.76 -30.70 -18.81
N ASP A 104 11.95 -29.39 -18.88
CA ASP A 104 12.78 -28.73 -19.90
C ASP A 104 13.41 -27.43 -19.38
N ILE A 105 14.45 -26.97 -20.06
CA ILE A 105 15.16 -25.73 -19.76
C ILE A 105 14.76 -24.68 -20.80
N ARG A 106 14.14 -23.58 -20.37
CA ARG A 106 13.86 -22.43 -21.24
C ARG A 106 15.15 -21.70 -21.61
N ARG A 107 15.08 -20.91 -22.69
CA ARG A 107 16.21 -20.09 -23.18
C ARG A 107 16.71 -19.06 -22.17
N ASP A 108 15.87 -18.67 -21.22
CA ASP A 108 16.17 -17.73 -20.14
C ASP A 108 16.81 -18.41 -18.91
N GLY A 109 17.12 -19.71 -19.01
CA GLY A 109 17.73 -20.48 -17.91
C GLY A 109 16.73 -20.97 -16.86
N SER A 110 15.44 -20.61 -16.96
CA SER A 110 14.41 -21.15 -16.07
C SER A 110 14.09 -22.60 -16.39
N MET A 111 13.82 -23.39 -15.35
CA MET A 111 13.35 -24.76 -15.48
C MET A 111 11.82 -24.76 -15.62
N VAL A 112 11.30 -25.52 -16.57
CA VAL A 112 9.85 -25.76 -16.71
C VAL A 112 9.57 -27.21 -16.38
N TYR A 113 8.60 -27.42 -15.51
CA TYR A 113 8.07 -28.72 -15.16
C TYR A 113 6.59 -28.78 -15.50
N VAL A 114 6.11 -29.93 -15.96
CA VAL A 114 4.67 -30.24 -15.94
C VAL A 114 4.45 -31.24 -14.82
N LEU A 115 3.59 -30.88 -13.88
CA LEU A 115 3.20 -31.75 -12.76
C LEU A 115 1.88 -32.45 -13.08
N ASP A 116 1.78 -33.70 -12.64
CA ASP A 116 0.56 -34.49 -12.59
C ASP A 116 0.27 -34.92 -11.15
N ASP A 117 -0.91 -34.60 -10.64
CA ASP A 117 -1.40 -35.03 -9.32
C ASP A 117 -2.58 -36.01 -9.39
N GLY A 118 -2.86 -36.54 -10.59
CA GLY A 118 -4.01 -37.39 -10.90
C GLY A 118 -5.32 -36.63 -11.12
N THR A 119 -5.35 -35.31 -10.89
CA THR A 119 -6.54 -34.46 -11.14
C THR A 119 -6.39 -33.56 -12.35
N GLY A 120 -5.17 -33.33 -12.82
CA GLY A 120 -4.86 -32.58 -14.03
C GLY A 120 -3.36 -32.37 -14.20
N LEU A 121 -3.00 -31.63 -15.25
CA LEU A 121 -1.62 -31.23 -15.53
C LEU A 121 -1.43 -29.74 -15.26
N MET A 122 -0.27 -29.34 -14.73
CA MET A 122 0.04 -27.94 -14.45
C MET A 122 1.48 -27.58 -14.79
N ASP A 123 1.64 -26.49 -15.53
CA ASP A 123 2.94 -25.91 -15.83
C ASP A 123 3.50 -25.19 -14.60
N CYS A 124 4.72 -25.53 -14.20
CA CYS A 124 5.45 -24.95 -13.09
C CYS A 124 6.79 -24.41 -13.60
N VAL A 125 7.05 -23.13 -13.39
CA VAL A 125 8.30 -22.47 -13.76
C VAL A 125 9.12 -22.23 -12.50
N HIS A 126 10.35 -22.75 -12.49
CA HIS A 126 11.29 -22.57 -11.39
C HIS A 126 12.51 -21.78 -11.88
N TRP A 127 12.71 -20.61 -11.28
CA TRP A 127 13.88 -19.80 -11.52
C TRP A 127 15.04 -20.37 -10.71
N SER A 128 15.97 -20.99 -11.42
CA SER A 128 17.19 -21.48 -10.82
C SER A 128 17.95 -20.30 -10.18
N THR A 129 18.25 -20.40 -8.90
CA THR A 129 19.03 -19.38 -8.15
C THR A 129 20.47 -19.21 -8.64
N SER A 130 20.98 -20.07 -9.54
CA SER A 130 22.35 -19.92 -10.03
C SER A 130 22.58 -18.67 -10.89
N ASP A 131 21.54 -18.05 -11.45
CA ASP A 131 21.66 -16.78 -12.18
C ASP A 131 21.62 -15.56 -11.25
N GLN A 132 21.42 -15.75 -9.95
CA GLN A 132 21.53 -14.66 -8.97
C GLN A 132 22.99 -14.20 -8.77
N HIS A 133 23.99 -14.85 -9.36
CA HIS A 133 25.37 -14.33 -9.39
C HIS A 133 25.53 -12.96 -10.10
N GLN A 134 24.48 -12.42 -10.73
CA GLN A 134 24.47 -11.03 -11.21
C GLN A 134 23.79 -10.03 -10.26
N ASP A 135 23.17 -10.49 -9.16
CA ASP A 135 22.67 -9.57 -8.14
C ASP A 135 23.83 -9.09 -7.27
N ILE A 136 24.03 -7.77 -7.29
CA ILE A 136 25.13 -7.00 -6.67
C ILE A 136 25.17 -7.16 -5.13
N TYR A 137 24.25 -7.93 -4.54
CA TYR A 137 24.06 -8.12 -3.11
C TYR A 137 24.36 -9.55 -2.62
N HIS A 138 24.96 -10.41 -3.45
CA HIS A 138 25.44 -11.71 -2.95
C HIS A 138 26.63 -11.53 -2.02
N LEU A 139 26.35 -11.56 -0.72
CA LEU A 139 27.36 -11.77 0.31
C LEU A 139 28.00 -13.15 0.08
N PRO A 140 29.33 -13.28 0.22
CA PRO A 140 29.99 -14.57 0.10
C PRO A 140 29.37 -15.55 1.12
N ASP A 141 29.02 -16.73 0.63
CA ASP A 141 28.44 -17.79 1.44
C ASP A 141 29.41 -18.12 2.59
N LEU A 142 28.97 -17.90 3.83
CA LEU A 142 29.81 -18.06 5.03
C LEU A 142 30.10 -19.54 5.32
N MET A 143 29.45 -20.47 4.60
CA MET A 143 29.64 -21.91 4.73
C MET A 143 30.76 -22.39 3.81
N GLY A 144 32.00 -22.24 4.27
CA GLY A 144 33.17 -22.82 3.61
C GLY A 144 33.02 -24.34 3.44
N ASN A 145 33.17 -24.81 2.19
CA ASN A 145 33.38 -26.20 1.78
C ASN A 145 32.20 -27.19 1.77
N HIS A 146 30.93 -26.78 1.85
CA HIS A 146 29.83 -27.60 1.31
C HIS A 146 29.67 -27.41 -0.22
N GLN A 147 30.78 -27.57 -0.95
CA GLN A 147 30.76 -27.68 -2.40
C GLN A 147 30.07 -29.00 -2.79
N LEU A 148 29.11 -28.93 -3.72
CA LEU A 148 28.36 -30.03 -4.34
C LEU A 148 26.97 -30.35 -3.77
N TRP A 149 26.18 -29.34 -3.38
CA TRP A 149 24.75 -29.44 -3.73
C TRP A 149 24.69 -29.25 -5.25
N VAL A 150 24.89 -30.36 -5.97
CA VAL A 150 24.54 -30.44 -7.39
C VAL A 150 23.13 -29.88 -7.46
N LYS A 151 22.99 -28.81 -8.23
CA LYS A 151 21.73 -28.18 -8.58
C LYS A 151 20.76 -29.29 -8.99
N GLU A 152 19.89 -29.72 -8.08
CA GLU A 152 19.03 -30.88 -8.28
C GLU A 152 17.99 -30.49 -9.33
N VAL A 153 18.35 -30.73 -10.58
CA VAL A 153 17.38 -30.74 -11.67
C VAL A 153 16.53 -31.96 -11.42
N PHE A 154 15.29 -31.73 -11.00
CA PHE A 154 14.31 -32.80 -10.85
C PHE A 154 14.05 -33.48 -12.20
N ALA A 155 13.99 -34.81 -12.19
CA ALA A 155 13.78 -35.64 -13.36
C ALA A 155 12.30 -35.99 -13.55
N VAL A 156 11.95 -36.41 -14.78
CA VAL A 156 10.63 -37.00 -15.04
C VAL A 156 10.47 -38.27 -14.20
N GLY A 157 9.37 -38.37 -13.47
CA GLY A 157 9.07 -39.43 -12.51
C GLY A 157 9.27 -39.03 -11.05
N ASP A 158 9.95 -37.91 -10.77
CA ASP A 158 10.13 -37.44 -9.40
C ASP A 158 8.82 -36.85 -8.85
N THR A 159 8.45 -37.25 -7.64
CA THR A 159 7.38 -36.60 -6.88
C THR A 159 7.96 -35.40 -6.13
N VAL A 160 7.34 -34.24 -6.31
CA VAL A 160 7.80 -32.97 -5.73
C VAL A 160 6.70 -32.21 -5.00
N ARG A 161 7.09 -31.35 -4.07
CA ARG A 161 6.23 -30.30 -3.51
C ARG A 161 6.59 -28.98 -4.14
N VAL A 162 5.61 -28.26 -4.67
CA VAL A 162 5.81 -26.96 -5.30
C VAL A 162 5.07 -25.89 -4.51
N PHE A 163 5.84 -24.95 -3.96
CA PHE A 163 5.34 -23.73 -3.33
C PHE A 163 5.51 -22.60 -4.33
N GLY A 164 4.40 -22.08 -4.86
CA GLY A 164 4.47 -21.10 -5.93
C GLY A 164 3.33 -20.10 -5.93
N LYS A 165 3.58 -19.01 -6.66
CA LYS A 165 2.59 -17.99 -6.98
C LYS A 165 1.84 -18.42 -8.25
N ILE A 166 0.53 -18.23 -8.27
CA ILE A 166 -0.30 -18.51 -9.44
C ILE A 166 -0.25 -17.28 -10.35
N GLU A 167 0.18 -17.48 -11.59
CA GLU A 167 0.24 -16.42 -12.60
C GLU A 167 -0.73 -16.70 -13.75
N CYS A 168 -1.49 -15.67 -14.13
CA CYS A 168 -2.41 -15.73 -15.26
C CYS A 168 -1.67 -15.34 -16.54
N LEU A 169 -1.41 -16.31 -17.42
CA LEU A 169 -0.77 -16.07 -18.71
C LEU A 169 -1.73 -15.52 -19.75
N ALA A 170 -2.93 -16.09 -19.83
CA ALA A 170 -3.92 -15.71 -20.82
C ALA A 170 -5.34 -15.81 -20.27
N ARG A 171 -6.21 -14.98 -20.85
CA ARG A 171 -7.65 -14.96 -20.57
C ARG A 171 -8.37 -15.24 -21.88
N GLU A 172 -9.04 -16.37 -21.96
CA GLU A 172 -9.87 -16.70 -23.10
C GLU A 172 -11.35 -16.50 -22.75
N ASN A 173 -11.96 -15.53 -23.42
CA ASN A 173 -13.40 -15.31 -23.36
C ASN A 173 -14.06 -16.24 -24.38
N ILE A 174 -14.57 -17.38 -23.92
CA ILE A 174 -15.28 -18.30 -24.79
C ILE A 174 -16.76 -17.86 -24.83
N ASP A 175 -17.11 -17.02 -25.81
CA ASP A 175 -18.49 -16.62 -26.08
C ASP A 175 -19.26 -17.79 -26.73
N LYS A 176 -19.67 -18.78 -25.93
CA LYS A 176 -20.56 -19.86 -26.39
C LYS A 176 -22.02 -19.39 -26.27
N SER A 177 -22.57 -18.91 -27.39
CA SER A 177 -24.01 -18.97 -27.74
C SER A 177 -25.03 -18.75 -26.60
N GLY A 178 -24.93 -17.64 -25.87
CA GLY A 178 -26.04 -17.11 -25.06
C GLY A 178 -26.26 -17.69 -23.66
N LEU A 179 -25.45 -18.64 -23.18
CA LEU A 179 -25.47 -19.09 -21.78
C LEU A 179 -24.11 -18.85 -21.13
N GLU A 180 -24.11 -18.02 -20.07
CA GLU A 180 -22.99 -17.70 -19.16
C GLU A 180 -21.58 -17.62 -19.79
N LYS A 181 -21.06 -16.39 -19.91
CA LYS A 181 -19.66 -16.17 -20.30
C LYS A 181 -18.73 -16.81 -19.28
N ARG A 182 -18.21 -18.01 -19.60
CA ARG A 182 -17.12 -18.61 -18.84
C ARG A 182 -15.81 -18.11 -19.38
N GLN A 183 -15.09 -17.41 -18.51
CA GLN A 183 -13.70 -17.07 -18.74
C GLN A 183 -12.86 -18.30 -18.40
N THR A 184 -12.12 -18.80 -19.38
CA THR A 184 -11.10 -19.82 -19.13
C THR A 184 -9.78 -19.08 -18.92
N VAL A 185 -9.07 -19.44 -17.86
CA VAL A 185 -7.81 -18.82 -17.49
C VAL A 185 -6.72 -19.83 -17.71
N VAL A 186 -5.72 -19.47 -18.52
CA VAL A 186 -4.49 -20.25 -18.64
C VAL A 186 -3.55 -19.73 -17.56
N ALA A 187 -3.18 -20.60 -16.63
CA ALA A 187 -2.32 -20.26 -15.50
C ALA A 187 -1.04 -21.10 -15.51
N GLU A 188 0.04 -20.52 -15.01
CA GLU A 188 1.27 -21.24 -14.65
C GLU A 188 1.58 -21.00 -13.17
N ILE A 189 2.34 -21.90 -12.56
CA ILE A 189 2.84 -21.73 -11.18
C ILE A 189 4.29 -21.24 -11.24
N GLN A 190 4.53 -20.02 -10.77
CA GLN A 190 5.88 -19.53 -10.53
C GLN A 190 6.38 -20.06 -9.19
N ALA A 191 7.15 -21.13 -9.24
CA ALA A 191 7.65 -21.85 -8.07
C ALA A 191 8.74 -21.04 -7.36
N ALA A 192 8.43 -20.58 -6.16
CA ALA A 192 9.41 -19.99 -5.24
C ALA A 192 10.30 -21.07 -4.62
N LEU A 193 9.76 -22.28 -4.41
CA LEU A 193 10.47 -23.42 -3.87
C LEU A 193 9.90 -24.72 -4.45
N ILE A 194 10.79 -25.62 -4.86
CA ILE A 194 10.46 -27.00 -5.21
C ILE A 194 11.28 -27.92 -4.32
N GLU A 195 10.61 -28.86 -3.65
CA GLU A 195 11.25 -29.83 -2.77
C GLU A 195 11.01 -31.25 -3.28
N PRO A 196 12.04 -32.13 -3.29
CA PRO A 196 11.81 -33.54 -3.55
C PRO A 196 11.01 -34.16 -2.41
N VAL A 197 10.04 -35.00 -2.75
CA VAL A 197 9.29 -35.77 -1.77
C VAL A 197 10.11 -37.00 -1.37
N GLN A 198 10.70 -36.96 -0.18
CA GLN A 198 11.43 -38.10 0.38
C GLN A 198 10.46 -39.05 1.10
N GLY A 199 10.59 -40.35 0.84
CA GLY A 199 9.86 -41.42 1.52
C GLY A 199 8.72 -42.04 0.70
N ASP A 200 7.70 -42.54 1.38
CA ASP A 200 6.52 -43.14 0.75
C ASP A 200 5.66 -42.05 0.08
N THR A 201 5.77 -41.98 -1.25
CA THR A 201 5.10 -40.98 -2.08
C THR A 201 3.58 -41.04 -1.94
N MET A 202 2.99 -42.25 -1.94
CA MET A 202 1.55 -42.44 -1.77
C MET A 202 1.06 -41.93 -0.42
N ALA A 203 1.82 -42.19 0.66
CA ALA A 203 1.45 -41.69 1.98
C ALA A 203 1.48 -40.15 2.04
N ILE A 204 2.39 -39.51 1.31
CA ILE A 204 2.53 -38.05 1.27
C ILE A 204 1.43 -37.42 0.43
N GLU A 205 1.11 -37.98 -0.73
CA GLU A 205 -0.02 -37.56 -1.57
C GLU A 205 -1.35 -37.70 -0.82
N ALA A 206 -1.59 -38.84 -0.17
CA ALA A 206 -2.78 -39.06 0.63
C ALA A 206 -2.93 -38.03 1.76
N ARG A 207 -1.82 -37.68 2.44
CA ARG A 207 -1.81 -36.61 3.45
C ARG A 207 -2.06 -35.24 2.84
N HIS A 208 -1.54 -34.95 1.65
CA HIS A 208 -1.81 -33.70 0.94
C HIS A 208 -3.30 -33.56 0.63
N TRP A 209 -3.93 -34.62 0.12
CA TRP A 209 -5.37 -34.65 -0.16
C TRP A 209 -6.21 -34.45 1.11
N GLN A 210 -5.81 -35.10 2.22
CA GLN A 210 -6.44 -34.90 3.52
C GLN A 210 -6.31 -33.45 4.00
N ARG A 211 -5.11 -32.85 3.90
CA ARG A 211 -4.87 -31.45 4.28
C ARG A 211 -5.68 -30.48 3.45
N ARG A 212 -5.78 -30.70 2.14
CA ARG A 212 -6.64 -29.88 1.26
C ARG A 212 -8.09 -29.93 1.71
N ASN A 213 -8.59 -31.11 2.11
CA ASN A 213 -9.97 -31.26 2.57
C ASN A 213 -10.23 -30.62 3.95
N THR A 214 -9.23 -30.56 4.83
CA THR A 214 -9.37 -29.92 6.14
C THR A 214 -9.14 -28.41 6.08
N ALA A 215 -8.24 -27.95 5.22
CA ALA A 215 -7.93 -26.54 4.97
C ALA A 215 -8.95 -25.91 4.00
N SER A 216 -10.24 -25.96 4.33
CA SER A 216 -11.30 -25.29 3.56
C SER A 216 -11.07 -23.77 3.56
N PRO A 217 -10.74 -23.16 2.40
CA PRO A 217 -10.55 -21.71 2.32
C PRO A 217 -11.83 -20.99 2.74
N LYS A 218 -11.67 -19.84 3.38
CA LYS A 218 -12.80 -19.08 3.92
C LYS A 218 -13.14 -17.91 3.02
N SER A 219 -14.41 -17.51 2.98
CA SER A 219 -14.83 -16.38 2.16
C SER A 219 -14.24 -15.08 2.69
N ILE A 220 -14.20 -14.04 1.85
CA ILE A 220 -13.81 -12.69 2.30
C ILE A 220 -14.72 -12.24 3.45
N GLN A 221 -16.02 -12.52 3.34
CA GLN A 221 -16.98 -12.18 4.38
C GLN A 221 -16.66 -12.84 5.72
N TYR A 222 -16.28 -14.12 5.73
CA TYR A 222 -15.90 -14.80 6.97
C TYR A 222 -14.79 -14.06 7.71
N TRP A 223 -13.79 -13.55 6.97
CA TRP A 223 -12.71 -12.75 7.55
C TRP A 223 -13.19 -11.37 8.01
N LEU A 224 -14.08 -10.72 7.26
CA LEU A 224 -14.69 -9.45 7.68
C LEU A 224 -15.50 -9.61 8.97
N ASP A 225 -16.26 -10.69 9.10
CA ASP A 225 -17.06 -10.98 10.29
C ASP A 225 -16.15 -11.21 11.51
N LEU A 226 -14.99 -11.86 11.32
CA LEU A 226 -14.01 -12.08 12.38
C LEU A 226 -13.35 -10.78 12.87
N LEU A 227 -13.21 -9.77 12.01
CA LEU A 227 -12.67 -8.45 12.38
C LEU A 227 -13.66 -7.61 13.21
N GLY A 228 -14.94 -8.01 13.25
CA GLY A 228 -15.99 -7.31 13.98
C GLY A 228 -16.58 -6.11 13.23
N PRO A 229 -17.79 -5.67 13.63
CA PRO A 229 -18.60 -4.72 12.85
C PRO A 229 -17.96 -3.34 12.68
N GLN A 230 -17.12 -2.91 13.64
CA GLN A 230 -16.47 -1.60 13.59
C GLN A 230 -15.38 -1.54 12.50
N ILE A 231 -14.45 -2.52 12.48
CA ILE A 231 -13.39 -2.58 11.48
C ILE A 231 -14.00 -2.86 10.11
N GLN A 232 -15.01 -3.72 10.05
CA GLN A 232 -15.77 -3.99 8.84
C GLN A 232 -16.41 -2.72 8.26
N ALA A 233 -17.08 -1.90 9.07
CA ALA A 233 -17.64 -0.61 8.62
C ALA A 233 -16.55 0.33 8.09
N GLN A 234 -15.40 0.43 8.76
CA GLN A 234 -14.28 1.24 8.32
C GLN A 234 -13.68 0.76 6.99
N ILE A 235 -13.57 -0.55 6.79
CA ILE A 235 -13.17 -1.16 5.51
C ILE A 235 -14.19 -0.82 4.43
N TYR A 236 -15.50 -0.95 4.72
CA TYR A 236 -16.56 -0.64 3.78
C TYR A 236 -16.54 0.84 3.34
N ASP A 237 -16.31 1.74 4.30
CA ASP A 237 -16.21 3.17 4.08
C ASP A 237 -14.85 3.61 3.47
N ARG A 238 -13.94 2.66 3.20
CA ARG A 238 -12.55 2.90 2.77
C ARG A 238 -11.83 3.90 3.67
N VAL A 239 -12.19 3.94 4.95
CA VAL A 239 -11.46 4.68 5.95
C VAL A 239 -10.11 3.98 6.03
N ASN A 240 -9.03 4.70 5.75
CA ASN A 240 -7.68 4.20 5.97
C ASN A 240 -7.63 3.70 7.41
N LEU A 241 -7.64 2.38 7.58
CA LEU A 241 -7.65 1.79 8.90
C LEU A 241 -6.43 2.35 9.62
N PRO A 242 -6.65 3.06 10.74
CA PRO A 242 -5.54 3.41 11.58
C PRO A 242 -4.78 2.13 11.92
N ALA A 243 -3.45 2.12 11.79
CA ALA A 243 -2.67 1.09 12.46
C ALA A 243 -3.12 1.05 13.94
N ALA A 244 -3.08 -0.10 14.60
CA ALA A 244 -3.70 -0.31 15.92
C ALA A 244 -3.32 0.73 17.02
N ASP A 245 -2.26 1.53 16.79
CA ASP A 245 -1.76 2.60 17.67
C ASP A 245 -2.07 4.05 17.20
N ASP A 246 -2.98 4.27 16.24
CA ASP A 246 -3.26 5.60 15.65
C ASP A 246 -4.10 6.54 16.56
N THR A 247 -4.22 6.26 17.86
CA THR A 247 -5.00 7.10 18.80
C THR A 247 -4.52 8.55 18.83
N LEU A 248 -3.26 8.81 18.44
CA LEU A 248 -2.70 10.16 18.43
C LEU A 248 -2.38 10.71 17.05
N GLY A 249 -2.41 9.93 15.97
CA GLY A 249 -2.02 10.41 14.64
C GLY A 249 -0.57 10.87 14.46
N GLN A 250 0.17 10.97 15.56
CA GLN A 250 1.55 11.47 15.64
C GLN A 250 2.48 10.64 14.76
N TRP A 251 2.27 9.34 14.66
CA TRP A 251 3.14 8.49 13.83
C TRP A 251 3.06 8.79 12.34
N ARG A 252 1.94 9.34 11.84
CA ARG A 252 1.84 9.74 10.43
C ARG A 252 2.63 11.02 10.13
N VAL A 253 2.88 11.83 11.16
CA VAL A 253 3.61 13.10 11.07
C VAL A 253 5.09 12.91 11.41
N PHE A 254 5.40 12.06 12.39
CA PHE A 254 6.74 11.90 12.95
C PHE A 254 7.36 10.51 12.71
N GLY A 255 6.58 9.52 12.26
CA GLY A 255 7.00 8.12 12.13
C GLY A 255 6.56 7.23 13.32
N PRO A 256 6.44 5.90 13.11
CA PRO A 256 5.87 4.94 14.07
C PRO A 256 6.60 4.84 15.42
N SER A 257 7.90 5.14 15.45
CA SER A 257 8.73 4.97 16.65
C SER A 257 9.58 6.22 16.93
N CYS A 258 9.04 7.41 16.64
CA CYS A 258 9.79 8.65 16.77
C CYS A 258 10.15 8.96 18.23
N GLN A 259 11.45 8.89 18.55
CA GLN A 259 12.03 9.26 19.84
C GLN A 259 12.89 10.53 19.76
N CYS A 260 12.84 11.26 18.65
CA CYS A 260 13.60 12.50 18.50
C CYS A 260 13.14 13.53 19.53
N ASP A 261 14.10 14.03 20.30
CA ASP A 261 13.96 15.18 21.20
C ASP A 261 14.60 16.40 20.55
N VAL A 262 13.88 16.98 19.59
CA VAL A 262 14.34 18.16 18.83
C VAL A 262 13.44 19.36 19.13
N LEU A 263 14.04 20.52 19.33
CA LEU A 263 13.35 21.74 19.78
C LEU A 263 12.25 22.23 18.82
N TYR A 264 12.33 21.85 17.55
CA TYR A 264 11.40 22.28 16.51
C TYR A 264 10.28 21.27 16.24
N LYS A 265 10.25 20.12 16.95
CA LYS A 265 9.33 19.01 16.68
C LYS A 265 7.87 19.44 16.64
N GLU A 266 7.41 20.06 17.73
CA GLU A 266 6.02 20.48 17.88
C GLU A 266 5.69 21.71 17.03
N SER A 267 6.61 22.67 16.95
CA SER A 267 6.40 23.93 16.23
C SER A 267 6.36 23.74 14.71
N LEU A 268 7.08 22.76 14.17
CA LEU A 268 7.17 22.51 12.73
C LEU A 268 6.49 21.20 12.29
N LEU A 269 6.01 20.39 13.24
CA LEU A 269 5.49 19.04 12.96
C LEU A 269 6.48 18.21 12.14
N TYR A 270 7.75 18.25 12.57
CA TYR A 270 8.89 17.76 11.81
C TYR A 270 10.02 17.27 12.72
N CYS A 271 10.66 16.14 12.38
CA CYS A 271 11.77 15.58 13.13
C CYS A 271 12.73 14.80 12.21
N HIS A 272 13.82 14.26 12.76
CA HIS A 272 14.80 13.49 12.00
C HIS A 272 14.22 12.24 11.33
N CYS A 273 13.24 11.56 11.95
CA CYS A 273 12.64 10.33 11.40
C CYS A 273 11.91 10.55 10.05
N VAL A 274 11.49 11.78 9.77
CA VAL A 274 10.78 12.14 8.52
C VAL A 274 11.58 13.10 7.66
N ALA A 275 12.80 13.45 8.08
CA ALA A 275 13.67 14.37 7.37
C ALA A 275 14.22 13.71 6.10
N THR A 276 14.18 14.41 4.97
CA THR A 276 14.95 13.99 3.80
C THR A 276 16.44 14.15 4.11
N LEU A 277 17.17 13.04 4.26
CA LEU A 277 18.63 13.06 4.46
C LEU A 277 19.33 13.73 3.29
N GLU A 278 20.39 14.50 3.59
CA GLU A 278 21.20 15.16 2.58
C GLU A 278 22.67 14.74 2.66
N PRO A 279 23.38 14.61 1.52
CA PRO A 279 24.75 14.10 1.52
C PRO A 279 25.75 14.96 2.32
N PHE A 280 25.49 16.26 2.41
CA PHE A 280 26.41 17.22 3.05
C PHE A 280 26.19 17.36 4.56
N ASP A 281 25.03 16.96 5.08
CA ASP A 281 24.71 16.98 6.52
C ASP A 281 24.02 15.68 6.94
N PRO A 282 24.73 14.53 6.89
CA PRO A 282 24.15 13.23 7.20
C PRO A 282 23.69 13.12 8.66
N SER A 283 24.29 13.90 9.56
CA SER A 283 23.92 13.99 10.98
C SER A 283 22.79 14.99 11.27
N LEU A 284 22.32 15.74 10.26
CA LEU A 284 21.33 16.82 10.40
C LEU A 284 21.74 17.94 11.37
N GLY A 285 23.03 18.08 11.67
CA GLY A 285 23.52 19.01 12.69
C GLY A 285 23.44 20.47 12.24
N PHE A 286 23.77 20.73 10.96
CA PHE A 286 23.58 22.05 10.38
C PHE A 286 22.10 22.37 10.23
N ARG A 287 21.29 21.41 9.78
CA ARG A 287 19.84 21.56 9.66
C ARG A 287 19.19 21.91 10.99
N ASP A 288 19.56 21.24 12.08
CA ASP A 288 19.02 21.51 13.42
C ASP A 288 19.33 22.95 13.86
N ALA A 289 20.57 23.40 13.67
CA ALA A 289 20.97 24.77 13.98
C ALA A 289 20.23 25.81 13.12
N LEU A 290 20.05 25.51 11.83
CA LEU A 290 19.28 26.36 10.91
C LEU A 290 17.82 26.49 11.35
N LEU A 291 17.15 25.37 11.64
CA LEU A 291 15.75 25.38 12.08
C LEU A 291 15.58 26.08 13.43
N GLY A 292 16.51 25.87 14.37
CA GLY A 292 16.55 26.61 15.63
C GLY A 292 16.69 28.13 15.43
N HIS A 293 17.55 28.56 14.49
CA HIS A 293 17.69 29.97 14.14
C HIS A 293 16.42 30.55 13.51
N LEU A 294 15.77 29.82 12.60
CA LEU A 294 14.53 30.26 11.96
C LEU A 294 13.38 30.39 12.97
N LEU A 295 13.25 29.46 13.92
CA LEU A 295 12.28 29.57 15.00
C LEU A 295 12.57 30.76 15.93
N GLN A 296 13.85 31.08 16.17
CA GLN A 296 14.21 32.27 16.92
C GLN A 296 13.78 33.56 16.19
N LEU A 297 13.92 33.62 14.86
CA LEU A 297 13.43 34.74 14.06
C LEU A 297 11.89 34.82 14.09
N GLN A 298 11.20 33.68 14.02
CA GLN A 298 9.75 33.61 14.13
C GLN A 298 9.25 34.10 15.49
N ALA A 299 9.95 33.78 16.58
CA ALA A 299 9.57 34.24 17.93
C ALA A 299 9.64 35.76 18.11
N GLN A 300 10.36 36.47 17.24
CA GLN A 300 10.44 37.94 17.24
C GLN A 300 9.29 38.61 16.48
N GLN A 301 8.40 37.83 15.85
CA GLN A 301 7.34 38.32 15.00
C GLN A 301 6.01 37.62 15.32
N ASP A 302 4.92 38.39 15.42
CA ASP A 302 3.58 37.81 15.64
C ASP A 302 2.94 37.25 14.36
N LYS A 303 3.52 37.57 13.20
CA LYS A 303 3.01 37.17 11.89
C LYS A 303 3.82 36.00 11.33
N MET A 304 3.35 35.43 10.22
CA MET A 304 4.11 34.44 9.45
C MET A 304 5.51 34.97 9.11
N LEU A 305 6.56 34.20 9.41
CA LEU A 305 7.93 34.59 9.10
C LEU A 305 8.22 34.45 7.61
N VAL A 306 8.35 35.57 6.92
CA VAL A 306 8.91 35.67 5.56
C VAL A 306 10.30 36.27 5.67
N PHE A 307 11.30 35.62 5.05
CA PHE A 307 12.70 36.03 5.17
C PHE A 307 13.46 35.87 3.84
N PRO A 308 14.38 36.80 3.52
CA PRO A 308 15.28 36.62 2.37
C PRO A 308 16.33 35.54 2.65
N TYR A 309 16.59 34.64 1.70
CA TYR A 309 17.64 33.61 1.82
C TYR A 309 19.01 34.19 2.20
N LYS A 310 19.34 35.35 1.62
CA LYS A 310 20.60 36.05 1.88
C LYS A 310 20.78 36.43 3.35
N SER A 311 19.71 36.83 4.06
CA SER A 311 19.83 37.25 5.47
C SER A 311 20.26 36.08 6.36
N VAL A 312 19.70 34.90 6.13
CA VAL A 312 20.02 33.66 6.85
C VAL A 312 21.41 33.15 6.46
N LYS A 313 21.77 33.20 5.17
CA LYS A 313 23.12 32.83 4.69
C LYS A 313 24.23 33.69 5.31
N THR A 314 23.98 34.97 5.61
CA THR A 314 24.98 35.85 6.23
C THR A 314 25.20 35.61 7.72
N ASN A 315 24.45 34.71 8.35
CA ASN A 315 24.62 34.39 9.77
C ASN A 315 25.98 33.71 10.02
N SER A 316 26.86 34.38 10.76
CA SER A 316 28.23 33.92 11.01
C SER A 316 28.32 32.60 11.79
N LYS A 317 27.35 32.31 12.66
CA LYS A 317 27.31 31.03 13.41
C LYS A 317 26.94 29.87 12.50
N LEU A 318 25.89 30.04 11.68
CA LEU A 318 25.47 29.01 10.73
C LEU A 318 26.55 28.75 9.68
N ARG A 319 27.23 29.79 9.18
CA ARG A 319 28.36 29.62 8.25
C ARG A 319 29.48 28.77 8.84
N LYS A 320 29.86 28.99 10.10
CA LYS A 320 30.87 28.17 10.78
C LYS A 320 30.43 26.71 10.92
N LEU A 321 29.16 26.48 11.27
CA LEU A 321 28.60 25.13 11.37
C LEU A 321 28.54 24.42 10.02
N ALA A 322 28.21 25.15 8.95
CA ALA A 322 28.20 24.59 7.59
C ALA A 322 29.58 24.05 7.18
N VAL A 323 30.65 24.81 7.46
CA VAL A 323 32.03 24.34 7.20
C VAL A 323 32.39 23.15 8.10
N GLN A 324 31.97 23.18 9.37
CA GLN A 324 32.26 22.11 10.33
C GLN A 324 31.59 20.77 10.00
N HIS A 325 30.35 20.79 9.51
CA HIS A 325 29.55 19.59 9.24
C HIS A 325 29.72 19.04 7.82
N ALA A 326 30.38 19.77 6.92
CA ALA A 326 30.62 19.30 5.56
C ALA A 326 31.44 18.01 5.58
N ALA A 327 30.86 16.91 5.08
CA ALA A 327 31.42 15.56 5.17
C ALA A 327 32.80 15.37 4.51
N ASN A 328 33.25 16.32 3.67
CA ASN A 328 34.57 16.31 3.03
C ASN A 328 35.06 17.76 2.79
N PRO A 329 35.79 18.38 3.73
CA PRO A 329 36.35 19.72 3.54
C PRO A 329 37.63 19.65 2.69
N GLY A 330 37.58 19.00 1.52
CA GLY A 330 38.69 19.03 0.56
C GLY A 330 39.13 20.47 0.25
N HIS A 331 40.21 20.66 -0.51
CA HIS A 331 40.78 21.98 -0.90
C HIS A 331 39.83 22.96 -1.63
N GLU A 332 38.52 22.75 -1.58
CA GLU A 332 37.50 23.66 -2.07
C GLU A 332 37.43 24.93 -1.20
N ASP A 333 37.06 26.03 -1.85
CA ASP A 333 36.83 27.32 -1.21
C ASP A 333 35.68 27.21 -0.18
N GLU A 334 35.90 27.69 1.05
CA GLU A 334 34.92 27.68 2.14
C GLU A 334 33.57 28.29 1.70
N GLU A 335 33.57 29.33 0.86
CA GLU A 335 32.33 29.95 0.40
C GLU A 335 31.51 29.01 -0.49
N ILE A 336 32.16 28.14 -1.27
CA ILE A 336 31.49 27.15 -2.12
C ILE A 336 30.82 26.09 -1.24
N ILE A 337 31.54 25.57 -0.23
CA ILE A 337 31.01 24.57 0.71
C ILE A 337 29.80 25.14 1.46
N VAL A 338 29.92 26.36 1.98
CA VAL A 338 28.82 27.05 2.66
C VAL A 338 27.63 27.22 1.72
N ASP A 339 27.84 27.69 0.49
CA ASP A 339 26.74 27.90 -0.45
C ASP A 339 26.04 26.59 -0.83
N GLN A 340 26.80 25.52 -1.05
CA GLN A 340 26.24 24.19 -1.34
C GLN A 340 25.44 23.64 -0.15
N MET A 341 25.95 23.76 1.07
CA MET A 341 25.27 23.31 2.29
C MET A 341 23.92 24.00 2.43
N PHE A 342 23.88 25.34 2.38
CA PHE A 342 22.63 26.09 2.50
C PHE A 342 21.66 25.76 1.35
N ARG A 343 22.12 25.72 0.09
CA ARG A 343 21.23 25.41 -1.05
C ARG A 343 20.63 24.02 -0.94
N ASN A 344 21.41 23.02 -0.55
CA ASN A 344 20.93 21.65 -0.39
C ASN A 344 19.94 21.55 0.77
N THR A 345 20.24 22.19 1.91
CA THR A 345 19.35 22.19 3.08
C THR A 345 18.02 22.88 2.77
N PHE A 346 18.03 24.04 2.09
CA PHE A 346 16.78 24.71 1.70
C PHE A 346 16.01 23.93 0.63
N ARG A 347 16.70 23.20 -0.26
CA ARG A 347 16.04 22.32 -1.22
C ARG A 347 15.31 21.17 -0.52
N THR A 348 15.95 20.51 0.45
CA THR A 348 15.33 19.43 1.22
C THR A 348 14.21 19.94 2.12
N LEU A 349 14.41 21.07 2.83
CA LEU A 349 13.34 21.68 3.65
C LEU A 349 12.11 22.10 2.82
N ARG A 350 12.28 22.52 1.56
CA ARG A 350 11.15 22.75 0.64
C ARG A 350 10.42 21.47 0.29
N LYS A 351 11.16 20.40 -0.03
CA LYS A 351 10.61 19.09 -0.33
C LYS A 351 9.83 18.52 0.86
N ASP A 352 10.35 18.74 2.06
CA ASP A 352 9.76 18.28 3.32
C ASP A 352 8.60 19.18 3.80
N GLY A 353 8.25 20.22 3.03
CA GLY A 353 7.14 21.13 3.31
C GLY A 353 7.34 22.01 4.54
N ILE A 354 8.59 22.33 4.88
CA ILE A 354 8.96 23.16 6.05
C ILE A 354 9.13 24.63 5.66
N VAL A 355 9.64 24.88 4.45
CA VAL A 355 9.75 26.23 3.89
C VAL A 355 9.13 26.29 2.50
N TYR A 356 8.66 27.47 2.09
CA TYR A 356 8.11 27.72 0.77
C TYR A 356 8.76 28.93 0.12
N LEU A 357 9.23 28.82 -1.12
CA LEU A 357 9.80 29.93 -1.88
C LEU A 357 8.65 30.82 -2.38
N CYS A 358 8.42 31.95 -1.71
CA CYS A 358 7.34 32.88 -2.02
C CYS A 358 7.64 33.73 -3.25
N ASN A 359 8.87 34.17 -3.40
CA ASN A 359 9.31 35.04 -4.48
C ASN A 359 10.68 34.59 -4.99
N CYS A 360 10.73 34.17 -6.25
CA CYS A 360 11.97 33.69 -6.89
C CYS A 360 12.94 34.83 -7.23
N ASP A 361 12.46 36.06 -7.37
CA ASP A 361 13.29 37.20 -7.78
C ASP A 361 14.09 37.77 -6.60
N THR A 362 13.46 37.79 -5.42
CA THR A 362 14.07 38.27 -4.17
C THR A 362 14.61 37.14 -3.29
N ASP A 363 14.39 35.88 -3.71
CA ASP A 363 14.76 34.66 -2.98
C ASP A 363 14.18 34.66 -1.55
N GLU A 364 12.90 35.02 -1.43
CA GLU A 364 12.17 35.12 -0.16
C GLU A 364 11.43 33.82 0.16
N TYR A 365 11.66 33.32 1.36
CA TYR A 365 11.09 32.08 1.87
C TYR A 365 10.10 32.36 3.00
N LEU A 366 9.03 31.58 3.05
CA LEU A 366 8.09 31.49 4.16
C LEU A 366 8.43 30.25 5.00
N LEU A 367 8.57 30.42 6.31
CA LEU A 367 8.61 29.30 7.25
C LEU A 367 7.20 28.81 7.55
N ILE A 368 6.93 27.52 7.33
CA ILE A 368 5.62 26.90 7.56
C ILE A 368 5.59 26.33 8.98
N THR A 369 5.15 27.12 9.96
CA THR A 369 4.97 26.65 11.35
C THR A 369 3.54 26.18 11.62
N ARG A 370 3.40 25.32 12.64
CA ARG A 370 2.10 24.89 13.17
C ARG A 370 1.25 26.07 13.59
N ASP A 371 1.77 26.90 14.49
CA ASP A 371 1.03 27.95 15.20
C ASP A 371 0.68 29.17 14.33
N ARG A 372 1.54 29.54 13.37
CA ARG A 372 1.35 30.76 12.54
C ARG A 372 0.82 30.51 11.15
N VAL A 373 0.93 29.28 10.63
CA VAL A 373 0.54 28.96 9.25
C VAL A 373 -0.52 27.88 9.20
N LEU A 374 -0.21 26.69 9.71
CA LEU A 374 -1.05 25.52 9.49
C LEU A 374 -2.33 25.51 10.33
N GLU A 375 -2.22 25.82 11.62
CA GLU A 375 -3.34 25.84 12.56
C GLU A 375 -4.36 26.94 12.25
N PRO A 376 -3.96 28.21 11.97
CA PRO A 376 -4.90 29.23 11.51
C PRO A 376 -5.67 28.82 10.25
N PHE A 377 -5.00 28.15 9.30
CA PHE A 377 -5.66 27.66 8.09
C PHE A 377 -6.71 26.59 8.41
N VAL A 378 -6.35 25.58 9.20
CA VAL A 378 -7.27 24.49 9.57
C VAL A 378 -8.45 25.00 10.39
N ARG A 379 -8.23 25.92 11.35
CA ARG A 379 -9.31 26.53 12.14
C ARG A 379 -10.28 27.32 11.26
N ASN A 380 -9.78 28.13 10.33
CA ASN A 380 -10.62 28.88 9.39
C ASN A 380 -11.47 27.92 8.52
N GLN A 381 -10.90 26.83 8.03
CA GLN A 381 -11.65 25.79 7.29
C GLN A 381 -12.77 25.19 8.16
N MET A 382 -12.45 24.81 9.41
CA MET A 382 -13.45 24.29 10.35
C MET A 382 -14.56 25.29 10.67
N GLU A 383 -14.24 26.59 10.76
CA GLU A 383 -15.22 27.66 10.97
C GLU A 383 -16.14 27.87 9.77
N GLN A 384 -15.59 27.85 8.55
CA GLN A 384 -16.38 27.93 7.32
C GLN A 384 -17.36 26.75 7.19
N GLU A 385 -16.93 25.54 7.55
CA GLU A 385 -17.78 24.36 7.61
C GLU A 385 -18.91 24.48 8.66
N ARG A 386 -18.63 25.14 9.80
CA ARG A 386 -19.64 25.44 10.84
C ARG A 386 -20.68 26.46 10.37
N GLN A 387 -20.26 27.48 9.61
CA GLN A 387 -21.14 28.55 9.14
C GLN A 387 -22.01 28.12 7.94
N GLY A 388 -21.57 27.14 7.15
CA GLY A 388 -22.39 26.56 6.08
C GLY A 388 -23.64 25.87 6.64
N GLN A 389 -24.84 26.30 6.22
CA GLN A 389 -26.15 25.83 6.70
C GLN A 389 -26.46 24.32 6.52
N GLN A 390 -25.52 23.53 5.97
CA GLN A 390 -25.58 22.05 5.88
C GLN A 390 -24.61 21.35 6.86
N GLY A 391 -24.08 22.10 7.83
CA GLY A 391 -22.84 21.78 8.55
C GLY A 391 -22.87 20.52 9.42
N ALA A 392 -24.00 20.17 10.06
CA ALA A 392 -24.00 19.07 11.03
C ALA A 392 -23.85 17.67 10.38
N GLU A 393 -24.59 17.40 9.30
CA GLU A 393 -24.51 16.10 8.60
C GLU A 393 -23.23 15.96 7.77
N ARG A 394 -22.73 17.07 7.20
CA ARG A 394 -21.45 17.05 6.46
C ARG A 394 -20.24 16.91 7.38
N MET A 395 -20.27 17.49 8.59
CA MET A 395 -19.14 17.39 9.52
C MET A 395 -18.86 15.95 9.96
N SER A 396 -19.90 15.11 10.14
CA SER A 396 -19.70 13.72 10.55
C SER A 396 -18.99 12.90 9.48
N GLN A 397 -19.30 13.16 8.20
CA GLN A 397 -18.68 12.49 7.05
C GLN A 397 -17.28 13.02 6.71
N ARG A 398 -16.99 14.30 7.01
CA ARG A 398 -15.73 14.95 6.64
C ARG A 398 -14.65 14.98 7.71
N ARG A 399 -14.83 14.35 8.88
CA ARG A 399 -13.81 14.33 9.96
C ARG A 399 -12.41 13.90 9.53
N ASN A 400 -12.28 13.20 8.40
CA ASN A 400 -11.04 12.63 7.91
C ASN A 400 -10.40 13.41 6.75
N TYR A 401 -10.90 14.60 6.39
CA TYR A 401 -10.39 15.36 5.25
C TYR A 401 -10.39 16.86 5.51
N VAL A 402 -9.30 17.52 5.15
CA VAL A 402 -9.18 18.99 5.11
C VAL A 402 -9.34 19.40 3.66
N ASP A 403 -10.29 20.29 3.38
CA ASP A 403 -10.54 20.76 2.02
C ASP A 403 -9.36 21.58 1.50
N MET A 404 -8.96 21.32 0.25
CA MET A 404 -7.78 21.92 -0.38
C MET A 404 -8.13 22.81 -1.58
N GLU A 405 -9.41 22.88 -1.96
CA GLU A 405 -9.85 23.58 -3.17
C GLU A 405 -9.43 25.08 -3.13
N ASP A 406 -9.58 25.71 -1.97
CA ASP A 406 -9.21 27.12 -1.74
C ASP A 406 -7.91 27.31 -0.95
N ALA A 407 -7.08 26.26 -0.83
CA ALA A 407 -5.86 26.33 -0.05
C ALA A 407 -4.77 27.19 -0.73
N PRO A 408 -4.12 28.11 0.00
CA PRO A 408 -2.97 28.85 -0.51
C PRO A 408 -1.90 27.93 -1.10
N GLN A 409 -1.15 28.40 -2.11
CA GLN A 409 -0.18 27.55 -2.82
C GLN A 409 0.89 26.95 -1.91
N TYR A 410 1.28 27.65 -0.84
CA TYR A 410 2.25 27.16 0.15
C TYR A 410 1.69 26.07 1.08
N ILE A 411 0.38 25.80 1.03
CA ILE A 411 -0.24 24.66 1.68
C ILE A 411 -0.49 23.56 0.65
N SER A 412 -1.19 23.87 -0.45
CA SER A 412 -1.60 22.88 -1.45
C SER A 412 -0.47 22.21 -2.22
N LYS A 413 0.67 22.88 -2.40
CA LYS A 413 1.80 22.31 -3.16
C LYS A 413 2.87 21.67 -2.28
N THR A 414 2.95 22.04 -1.00
CA THR A 414 4.11 21.72 -0.16
C THR A 414 3.77 20.98 1.13
N VAL A 415 2.57 21.15 1.69
CA VAL A 415 2.24 20.54 2.98
C VAL A 415 1.56 19.19 2.78
N HIS A 416 2.12 18.17 3.42
CA HIS A 416 1.51 16.84 3.47
C HIS A 416 0.16 16.87 4.21
N MET A 417 -0.84 16.21 3.63
CA MET A 417 -2.22 16.15 4.17
C MET A 417 -2.26 15.60 5.60
N GLU A 418 -1.33 14.72 5.95
CA GLU A 418 -1.16 14.13 7.27
C GLU A 418 -0.95 15.18 8.36
N ARG A 419 -0.17 16.25 8.08
CA ARG A 419 0.05 17.36 9.02
C ARG A 419 -1.22 18.17 9.27
N LEU A 420 -1.98 18.45 8.21
CA LEU A 420 -3.25 19.19 8.32
C LEU A 420 -4.29 18.39 9.12
N ARG A 421 -4.40 17.08 8.86
CA ARG A 421 -5.28 16.17 9.62
C ARG A 421 -4.86 16.03 11.09
N TYR A 422 -3.56 16.05 11.37
CA TYR A 422 -3.07 16.04 12.74
C TYR A 422 -3.52 17.30 13.49
N ILE A 423 -3.33 18.47 12.88
CA ILE A 423 -3.77 19.75 13.45
C ILE A 423 -5.29 19.80 13.64
N GLN A 424 -6.07 19.35 12.65
CA GLN A 424 -7.53 19.30 12.74
C GLN A 424 -7.98 18.49 13.97
N ARG A 425 -7.31 17.36 14.25
CA ARG A 425 -7.58 16.56 15.45
C ARG A 425 -7.22 17.31 16.73
N CYS A 426 -6.04 17.92 16.82
CA CYS A 426 -5.65 18.71 17.99
C CYS A 426 -6.67 19.84 18.27
N CYS A 427 -7.11 20.57 17.24
CA CYS A 427 -8.12 21.62 17.41
C CYS A 427 -9.46 21.07 17.93
N LEU A 428 -9.88 19.88 17.47
CA LEU A 428 -11.11 19.22 17.95
C LEU A 428 -10.99 18.77 19.41
N GLU A 429 -9.83 18.27 19.83
CA GLU A 429 -9.56 17.84 21.21
C GLU A 429 -9.52 19.03 22.17
N GLU A 430 -8.89 20.13 21.75
CA GLU A 430 -8.88 21.40 22.51
C GLU A 430 -10.30 21.97 22.66
N ASP A 431 -11.10 21.99 21.58
CA ASP A 431 -12.49 22.42 21.60
C ASP A 431 -13.36 21.52 22.50
N ALA A 432 -13.08 20.21 22.54
CA ALA A 432 -13.77 19.27 23.41
C ALA A 432 -13.41 19.50 24.88
N THR A 433 -12.12 19.70 25.18
CA THR A 433 -11.62 19.98 26.52
C THR A 433 -12.14 21.31 27.05
N ALA A 434 -12.27 22.33 26.20
CA ALA A 434 -12.81 23.65 26.59
C ALA A 434 -14.32 23.65 26.89
N ARG A 435 -15.06 22.59 26.51
CA ARG A 435 -16.50 22.44 26.79
C ARG A 435 -16.79 21.66 28.07
N MET A 436 -15.79 20.93 28.59
CA MET A 436 -15.85 20.24 29.87
C MET A 436 -15.54 21.21 31.01
#